data_AF-A0A2A4WGQ4-F1
#
_entry.id   AF-A0A2A4WGQ4-F1
#
_cell.length_a   1.000
_cell.length_b   1.000
_cell.length_c   1.000
_cell.angle_alpha   90.00
_cell.angle_beta   90.00
_cell.angle_gamma   90.00
#
_symmetry.space_group_name_H-M   'P 1'
#
loop_
_entity.id
_entity.type
_entity.pdbx_description
1 polymer ?
#
loop_
_entity_poly.entity_id
_entity_poly.type
_entity_poly.pdbx_seq_one_letter_code
_entity_poly.pdbx_strand_id
1 'polypeptide(L)'
;MKEFLTVLLIGGGICGLIGIILLPVMYFRLTRKYDPMFPDHANLTDGIWIQGEINRSGRYMWCIIRKSFSQRNERIRKITGGYDFRGNASLFDIVLCHLTLFFGSIFLVSVFTYYILTEILGFER
;
A
#
# COMPACT_ATOMS: atom_id res chain seq x y z
N MET A 1 7.85 -7.85 -29.64
CA MET A 1 6.60 -7.83 -28.83
C MET A 1 6.56 -8.94 -27.79
N LYS A 2 6.69 -10.22 -28.16
CA LYS A 2 6.67 -11.35 -27.21
C LYS A 2 7.72 -11.24 -26.09
N GLU A 3 8.96 -10.87 -26.41
CA GLU A 3 10.03 -10.69 -25.40
C GLU A 3 9.70 -9.56 -24.41
N PHE A 4 9.17 -8.43 -24.91
CA PHE A 4 8.75 -7.31 -24.07
C PHE A 4 7.60 -7.70 -23.13
N LEU A 5 6.59 -8.41 -23.62
CA LEU A 5 5.47 -8.92 -22.80
C LEU A 5 5.95 -9.91 -21.74
N THR A 6 6.92 -10.76 -22.10
CA THR A 6 7.54 -11.72 -21.16
C THR A 6 8.27 -10.98 -20.03
N VAL A 7 9.06 -9.95 -20.37
CA VAL A 7 9.76 -9.12 -19.38
C VAL A 7 8.76 -8.38 -18.48
N LEU A 8 7.68 -7.84 -19.06
CA LEU A 8 6.64 -7.15 -18.33
C LEU A 8 5.95 -8.07 -17.31
N LEU A 9 5.64 -9.30 -17.71
CA LEU A 9 4.94 -10.28 -16.89
C LEU A 9 5.84 -10.86 -15.78
N ILE A 10 7.11 -11.19 -16.11
CA ILE A 10 8.07 -11.68 -15.12
C ILE A 10 8.46 -10.57 -14.14
N GLY A 11 8.81 -9.39 -14.64
CA GLY A 11 9.18 -8.24 -13.82
C GLY A 11 8.03 -7.77 -12.92
N GLY A 12 6.83 -7.67 -13.49
CA GLY A 12 5.60 -7.42 -12.74
C GLY A 12 5.37 -8.50 -11.68
N GLY A 13 5.45 -9.77 -12.05
CA GLY A 13 5.26 -10.92 -11.14
C GLY A 13 6.23 -10.91 -9.96
N ILE A 14 7.51 -10.62 -10.17
CA ILE A 14 8.51 -10.48 -9.10
C ILE A 14 8.12 -9.32 -8.17
N CYS A 15 7.76 -8.16 -8.72
CA CYS A 15 7.31 -7.02 -7.91
C CYS A 15 6.04 -7.35 -7.11
N GLY A 16 5.12 -8.10 -7.69
CA GLY A 16 3.92 -8.60 -7.02
C GLY A 16 4.27 -9.52 -5.84
N LEU A 17 5.19 -10.47 -6.05
CA LEU A 17 5.66 -11.38 -5.00
C LEU A 17 6.34 -10.63 -3.85
N ILE A 18 7.21 -9.67 -4.17
CA ILE A 18 7.83 -8.79 -3.15
C ILE A 18 6.73 -8.02 -2.41
N GLY A 19 5.76 -7.44 -3.11
CA GLY A 19 4.63 -6.73 -2.51
C GLY A 19 3.83 -7.61 -1.54
N ILE A 20 3.52 -8.85 -1.92
CA ILE A 20 2.81 -9.82 -1.07
C ILE A 20 3.58 -10.14 0.21
N ILE A 21 4.91 -10.17 0.16
CA ILE A 21 5.76 -10.38 1.35
C ILE A 21 5.81 -9.13 2.22
N LEU A 22 5.90 -7.95 1.62
CA LEU A 22 5.99 -6.69 2.36
C LEU A 22 4.69 -6.31 3.07
N LEU A 23 3.53 -6.65 2.49
CA LEU A 23 2.21 -6.37 3.07
C LEU A 23 2.01 -6.92 4.49
N PRO A 24 2.24 -8.21 4.80
CA PRO A 24 2.11 -8.74 6.16
C PRO A 24 3.16 -8.14 7.11
N VAL A 25 4.40 -7.91 6.63
CA VAL A 25 5.44 -7.23 7.44
C VAL A 25 4.98 -5.84 7.84
N MET A 26 4.43 -5.08 6.89
CA MET A 26 3.84 -3.78 7.12
C MET A 26 2.65 -3.83 8.06
N TYR A 27 1.76 -4.80 7.85
CA TYR A 27 0.60 -5.02 8.70
C TYR A 27 1.04 -5.17 10.15
N PHE A 28 1.84 -6.19 10.47
CA PHE A 28 2.27 -6.45 11.85
C PHE A 28 3.03 -5.28 12.46
N ARG A 29 3.80 -4.54 11.67
CA ARG A 29 4.63 -3.45 12.18
C ARG A 29 3.84 -2.18 12.44
N LEU A 30 2.96 -1.78 11.52
CA LEU A 30 2.18 -0.56 11.66
C LEU A 30 0.99 -0.75 12.61
N THR A 31 0.21 -1.82 12.48
CA THR A 31 -0.98 -1.99 13.34
C THR A 31 -0.60 -2.25 14.78
N ARG A 32 0.39 -3.10 15.07
CA ARG A 32 0.86 -3.30 16.47
C ARG A 32 1.43 -2.03 17.10
N LYS A 33 1.98 -1.12 16.30
CA LYS A 33 2.52 0.14 16.79
C LYS A 33 1.41 1.16 17.03
N TYR A 34 0.50 1.32 16.07
CA TYR A 34 -0.43 2.46 16.06
C TYR A 34 -1.84 2.11 16.57
N ASP A 35 -2.34 0.89 16.44
CA ASP A 35 -3.67 0.51 16.95
C ASP A 35 -3.79 0.76 18.46
N PRO A 36 -2.80 0.41 19.30
CA PRO A 36 -2.88 0.67 20.75
C PRO A 36 -2.85 2.16 21.11
N MET A 37 -2.39 3.03 20.20
CA MET A 37 -2.31 4.48 20.43
C MET A 37 -3.65 5.18 20.19
N PHE A 38 -4.57 4.57 19.44
CA PHE A 38 -5.83 5.19 19.04
C PHE A 38 -7.00 4.27 19.38
N PRO A 39 -7.78 4.56 20.43
CA PRO A 39 -8.88 3.68 20.86
C PRO A 39 -9.95 3.49 19.76
N ASP A 40 -10.15 4.49 18.91
CA ASP A 40 -11.08 4.46 17.79
C ASP A 40 -10.44 4.04 16.45
N HIS A 41 -9.28 3.35 16.47
CA HIS A 41 -8.56 2.95 15.25
C HIS A 41 -9.41 2.11 14.28
N ALA A 42 -10.39 1.35 14.78
CA ALA A 42 -11.33 0.60 13.96
C ALA A 42 -12.09 1.51 12.97
N ASN A 43 -12.39 2.75 13.37
CA ASN A 43 -13.11 3.73 12.55
C ASN A 43 -12.26 4.33 11.42
N LEU A 44 -10.99 3.95 11.27
CA LEU A 44 -10.14 4.38 10.13
C LEU A 44 -10.53 3.69 8.82
N THR A 45 -11.29 2.60 8.90
CA THR A 45 -11.76 1.83 7.75
C THR A 45 -13.19 1.37 7.96
N ASP A 46 -13.92 1.21 6.86
CA ASP A 46 -15.24 0.59 6.84
C ASP A 46 -15.15 -0.92 6.52
N GLY A 47 -13.92 -1.44 6.31
CA GLY A 47 -13.68 -2.85 6.02
C GLY A 47 -13.78 -3.70 7.28
N ILE A 48 -14.38 -4.88 7.14
CA ILE A 48 -14.51 -5.88 8.20
C ILE A 48 -13.48 -7.01 7.95
N TRP A 49 -13.09 -7.73 9.01
CA TRP A 49 -12.18 -8.88 8.93
C TRP A 49 -10.82 -8.51 8.32
N ILE A 50 -10.22 -9.43 7.55
CA ILE A 50 -8.91 -9.29 6.91
C ILE A 50 -8.83 -8.03 6.04
N GLN A 51 -9.92 -7.66 5.37
CA GLN A 51 -9.96 -6.45 4.56
C GLN A 51 -9.85 -5.19 5.42
N GLY A 52 -10.49 -5.16 6.58
CA GLY A 52 -10.34 -4.08 7.56
C GLY A 52 -8.90 -3.94 8.05
N GLU A 53 -8.26 -5.06 8.38
CA GLU A 53 -6.87 -5.11 8.83
C GLU A 53 -5.87 -4.59 7.77
N ILE A 54 -6.04 -5.01 6.51
CA ILE A 54 -5.24 -4.52 5.37
C ILE A 54 -5.48 -3.04 5.13
N ASN A 55 -6.75 -2.60 5.16
CA ASN A 55 -7.08 -1.19 4.95
C ASN A 55 -6.50 -0.32 6.05
N ARG A 56 -6.50 -0.78 7.31
CA ARG A 56 -5.95 -0.04 8.45
C ARG A 56 -4.45 0.15 8.33
N SER A 57 -3.70 -0.92 8.02
CA SER A 57 -2.26 -0.80 7.76
C SER A 57 -1.98 0.12 6.56
N GLY A 58 -2.79 0.02 5.50
CA GLY A 58 -2.74 0.94 4.36
C GLY A 58 -3.03 2.40 4.73
N ARG A 59 -3.93 2.66 5.68
CA ARG A 59 -4.21 4.02 6.19
C ARG A 59 -3.03 4.57 6.98
N TYR A 60 -2.36 3.77 7.82
CA TYR A 60 -1.15 4.22 8.50
C TYR A 60 -0.01 4.48 7.51
N MET A 61 0.18 3.59 6.55
CA MET A 61 1.12 3.79 5.44
C MET A 61 0.85 5.12 4.74
N TRP A 62 -0.40 5.39 4.40
CA TRP A 62 -0.82 6.65 3.79
C TRP A 62 -0.46 7.85 4.67
N CYS A 63 -0.69 7.78 5.98
CA CYS A 63 -0.34 8.87 6.90
C CYS A 63 1.17 9.14 6.97
N ILE A 64 1.99 8.09 6.83
CA ILE A 64 3.46 8.20 6.78
C ILE A 64 3.95 8.76 5.44
N ILE A 65 3.39 8.30 4.31
CA ILE A 65 3.83 8.72 2.97
C ILE A 65 3.29 10.11 2.62
N ARG A 66 2.02 10.38 2.91
CA ARG A 66 1.28 11.58 2.50
C ARG A 66 0.88 12.43 3.72
N LYS A 67 1.86 12.76 4.58
CA LYS A 67 1.67 13.55 5.82
C LYS A 67 0.67 14.70 5.65
N SER A 68 0.94 15.59 4.70
CA SER A 68 0.11 16.80 4.48
C SER A 68 -1.34 16.50 4.09
N PHE A 69 -1.60 15.39 3.38
CA PHE A 69 -2.96 14.99 3.02
C PHE A 69 -3.66 14.29 4.18
N SER A 70 -2.95 13.49 4.96
CA SER A 70 -3.53 12.84 6.14
C SER A 70 -4.01 13.84 7.20
N GLN A 71 -3.22 14.89 7.43
CA GLN A 71 -3.52 15.97 8.39
C GLN A 71 -4.71 16.84 7.96
N ARG A 72 -5.01 16.89 6.66
CA ARG A 72 -6.19 17.59 6.11
C ARG A 72 -7.46 16.75 6.13
N ASN A 73 -7.35 15.43 6.32
CA ASN A 73 -8.50 14.54 6.35
C ASN A 73 -9.16 14.59 7.73
N GLU A 74 -10.38 15.14 7.81
CA GLU A 74 -11.09 15.34 9.06
C GLU A 74 -11.37 14.03 9.81
N ARG A 75 -11.75 12.96 9.09
CA ARG A 75 -11.99 11.64 9.69
C ARG A 75 -10.72 11.12 10.37
N ILE A 76 -9.59 11.16 9.66
CA ILE A 76 -8.31 10.72 10.21
C ILE A 76 -7.92 11.59 11.41
N ARG A 77 -7.99 12.92 11.28
CA ARG A 77 -7.61 13.86 12.33
C ARG A 77 -8.46 13.70 13.59
N LYS A 78 -9.77 13.44 13.45
CA LYS A 78 -10.69 13.20 14.57
C LYS A 78 -10.31 11.94 15.35
N ILE A 79 -9.92 10.87 14.65
CA ILE A 79 -9.55 9.59 15.27
C ILE A 79 -8.15 9.66 15.89
N THR A 80 -7.20 10.31 15.23
CA THR A 80 -5.78 10.29 15.62
C THR A 80 -5.36 11.50 16.46
N GLY A 81 -6.28 12.43 16.71
CA GLY A 81 -5.98 13.70 17.40
C GLY A 81 -4.98 14.58 16.65
N GLY A 82 -4.79 14.37 15.35
CA GLY A 82 -3.78 15.08 14.56
C GLY A 82 -2.34 14.56 14.74
N TYR A 83 -2.17 13.34 15.25
CA TYR A 83 -0.86 12.71 15.41
C TYR A 83 0.02 12.78 14.15
N ASP A 84 1.28 13.20 14.30
CA ASP A 84 2.24 13.26 13.20
C ASP A 84 2.89 11.89 12.96
N PHE A 85 2.23 11.04 12.17
CA PHE A 85 2.71 9.70 11.84
C PHE A 85 4.10 9.70 11.20
N ARG A 86 4.35 10.64 10.28
CA ARG A 86 5.62 10.71 9.55
C ARG A 86 6.74 11.22 10.45
N GLY A 87 6.50 12.23 11.27
CA GLY A 87 7.49 12.75 12.22
C GLY A 87 7.92 11.72 13.27
N ASN A 88 7.02 10.80 13.63
CA ASN A 88 7.25 9.76 14.65
C ASN A 88 7.50 8.35 14.07
N ALA A 89 7.56 8.22 12.75
CA ALA A 89 7.90 6.95 12.10
C ALA A 89 9.41 6.73 12.15
N SER A 90 9.84 5.49 12.38
CA SER A 90 11.26 5.16 12.23
C SER A 90 11.66 5.24 10.76
N LEU A 91 12.95 5.47 10.48
CA LEU A 91 13.45 5.47 9.10
C LEU A 91 13.09 4.16 8.39
N PHE A 92 13.17 3.04 9.09
CA PHE A 92 12.79 1.74 8.55
C PHE A 92 11.30 1.69 8.16
N ASP A 93 10.39 2.18 9.01
CA ASP A 93 8.95 2.20 8.69
C ASP A 93 8.67 3.05 7.44
N ILE A 94 9.36 4.18 7.34
CA ILE A 94 9.27 5.08 6.18
C ILE A 94 9.72 4.36 4.91
N VAL A 95 10.91 3.75 4.93
CA VAL A 95 11.46 3.02 3.79
C VAL A 95 10.54 1.88 3.40
N LEU A 96 10.08 1.10 4.38
CA LEU A 96 9.17 -0.02 4.16
C LEU A 96 7.86 0.40 3.49
N CYS A 97 7.28 1.53 3.94
CA CYS A 97 6.08 2.10 3.32
C CYS A 97 6.32 2.47 1.85
N HIS A 98 7.47 3.08 1.53
CA HIS A 98 7.79 3.47 0.16
C HIS A 98 8.08 2.27 -0.73
N LEU A 99 8.80 1.27 -0.23
CA LEU A 99 9.09 0.03 -0.97
C LEU A 99 7.79 -0.72 -1.29
N THR A 100 6.89 -0.85 -0.32
CA THR A 100 5.61 -1.54 -0.53
C THR A 100 4.76 -0.82 -1.57
N LEU A 101 4.69 0.52 -1.48
CA LEU A 101 3.98 1.32 -2.49
C LEU A 101 4.64 1.20 -3.87
N PHE A 102 5.97 1.23 -3.94
CA PHE A 102 6.73 1.14 -5.18
C PHE A 102 6.51 -0.20 -5.90
N PHE A 103 6.76 -1.32 -5.21
CA PHE A 103 6.60 -2.66 -5.79
C PHE A 103 5.13 -2.95 -6.13
N GLY A 104 4.19 -2.56 -5.26
CA GLY A 104 2.77 -2.68 -5.54
C GLY A 104 2.35 -1.86 -6.77
N SER A 105 2.88 -0.65 -6.94
CA SER A 105 2.56 0.18 -8.11
C SER A 105 3.14 -0.39 -9.40
N ILE A 106 4.39 -0.88 -9.37
CA ILE A 106 4.98 -1.54 -10.55
C ILE A 106 4.14 -2.75 -10.94
N PHE A 107 3.78 -3.61 -9.99
CA PHE A 107 2.94 -4.77 -10.27
C PHE A 107 1.61 -4.37 -10.93
N LEU A 108 0.90 -3.40 -10.36
CA LEU A 108 -0.38 -2.94 -10.91
C LEU A 108 -0.23 -2.35 -12.31
N VAL A 109 0.77 -1.49 -12.54
CA VAL A 109 1.03 -0.90 -13.85
C VAL A 109 1.42 -1.98 -14.86
N SER A 110 2.24 -2.95 -14.48
CA SER A 110 2.65 -4.07 -15.34
C SER A 110 1.45 -4.93 -15.73
N VAL A 111 0.60 -5.31 -14.78
CA VAL A 111 -0.61 -6.11 -15.05
C VAL A 111 -1.58 -5.35 -15.96
N PHE A 112 -1.81 -4.06 -15.68
CA PHE A 112 -2.71 -3.24 -16.49
C PHE A 112 -2.18 -3.03 -17.91
N THR A 113 -0.88 -2.78 -18.05
CA THR A 113 -0.22 -2.62 -19.35
C THR A 113 -0.26 -3.93 -20.13
N TYR A 114 0.00 -5.07 -19.48
CA TYR A 114 -0.10 -6.38 -20.11
C TYR A 114 -1.51 -6.61 -20.67
N TYR A 115 -2.54 -6.41 -19.83
CA TYR A 115 -3.94 -6.55 -20.22
C TYR A 115 -4.32 -5.68 -21.44
N ILE A 116 -3.89 -4.40 -21.47
CA ILE A 116 -4.15 -3.53 -22.62
C ILE A 116 -3.50 -4.08 -23.89
N LEU A 117 -2.22 -4.47 -23.80
CA LEU A 117 -1.48 -4.92 -24.98
C LEU A 117 -2.02 -6.25 -25.55
N THR A 118 -2.48 -7.16 -24.69
CA THR A 118 -2.95 -8.49 -25.11
C THR A 118 -4.43 -8.48 -25.48
N GLU A 119 -5.31 -7.96 -24.62
CA GLU A 119 -6.75 -8.07 -24.80
C GLU A 119 -7.35 -6.95 -25.65
N ILE A 120 -6.84 -5.73 -25.52
CA ILE A 120 -7.40 -4.56 -26.23
C ILE A 120 -6.74 -4.41 -27.59
N LEU A 121 -5.41 -4.47 -27.64
CA LEU A 121 -4.66 -4.24 -28.87
C LEU A 121 -4.37 -5.52 -29.65
N GLY A 122 -4.60 -6.70 -29.05
CA GLY A 122 -4.53 -7.98 -29.75
C GLY A 122 -3.12 -8.39 -30.18
N PHE A 123 -2.06 -7.85 -29.57
CA PHE A 123 -0.70 -8.10 -30.02
C PHE A 123 -0.18 -9.53 -29.80
N GLU A 124 -0.92 -10.35 -29.04
CA GLU A 124 -0.67 -11.79 -28.86
C GLU A 124 -1.63 -12.70 -29.64
N ARG A 125 -2.62 -12.14 -30.37
CA ARG A 125 -3.44 -12.90 -31.33
C ARG A 125 -2.74 -13.05 -32.68
#